data_AF-A0A925NWY9-F1
#
_entry.id   AF-A0A925NWY9-F1
#
_cell.length_a   1.000
_cell.length_b   1.000
_cell.length_c   1.000
_cell.angle_alpha   90.00
_cell.angle_beta   90.00
_cell.angle_gamma   90.00
#
_symmetry.space_group_name_H-M   'P 1'
#
loop_
_entity.id
_entity.type
_entity.pdbx_description
1 polymer ?
#
loop_
_entity_poly.entity_id
_entity_poly.type
_entity_poly.pdbx_seq_one_letter_code
_entity_poly.pdbx_strand_id
1 'polypeptide(L)'
;MDSITQLCEEWRRLTESETAAINSRDWNALTQAQGRKSDLRFALDAAAAQGAEPREPGRRGSIRSIVEELMAMERANLNLLSAQISSAHGEQLRLAESAQNLRRLHRYSGKTASPVWQSYS
;
A
#
# COMPACT_ATOMS: atom_id res chain seq x y z
N MET A 1 1.69 -25.61 -21.79
CA MET A 1 1.36 -24.24 -21.34
C MET A 1 2.59 -23.38 -21.55
N ASP A 2 2.47 -22.20 -22.15
CA ASP A 2 3.62 -21.34 -22.42
C ASP A 2 4.09 -20.62 -21.16
N SER A 3 5.40 -20.44 -21.07
CA SER A 3 6.08 -19.73 -19.99
C SER A 3 5.47 -18.34 -19.71
N ILE A 4 5.14 -17.55 -20.74
CA ILE A 4 4.59 -16.19 -20.57
C ILE A 4 3.22 -16.18 -19.90
N THR A 5 2.31 -17.09 -20.28
CA THR A 5 0.98 -17.15 -19.66
C THR A 5 1.09 -17.49 -18.18
N GLN A 6 1.98 -18.42 -17.82
CA GLN A 6 2.24 -18.78 -16.42
C GLN A 6 2.81 -17.61 -15.62
N LEU A 7 3.76 -16.86 -16.20
CA LEU A 7 4.31 -15.65 -15.57
C LEU A 7 3.23 -14.58 -15.36
N CYS A 8 2.30 -14.40 -16.30
CA CYS A 8 1.18 -13.46 -16.12
C CYS A 8 0.19 -13.92 -15.04
N GLU A 9 -0.11 -15.21 -14.94
CA GLU A 9 -0.96 -15.77 -13.88
C GLU A 9 -0.31 -15.64 -12.51
N GLU A 10 1.01 -15.85 -12.41
CA GLU A 10 1.77 -15.64 -11.18
C GLU A 10 1.75 -14.17 -10.78
N TRP A 11 1.90 -13.26 -11.74
CA TRP A 11 1.77 -11.83 -11.49
C TRP A 11 0.41 -11.49 -10.91
N ARG A 12 -0.67 -12.05 -11.48
CA ARG A 12 -2.05 -11.84 -10.98
C ARG A 12 -2.17 -12.25 -9.51
N ARG A 13 -1.67 -13.43 -9.15
CA ARG A 13 -1.71 -13.92 -7.75
C ARG A 13 -0.94 -13.01 -6.81
N LEU A 14 0.21 -12.49 -7.24
CA LEU A 14 0.97 -11.53 -6.45
C LEU A 14 0.20 -10.21 -6.28
N THR A 15 -0.47 -9.71 -7.32
CA THR A 15 -1.30 -8.50 -7.24
C THR A 15 -2.50 -8.68 -6.29
N GLU A 16 -3.14 -9.85 -6.29
CA GLU A 16 -4.20 -10.19 -5.31
C GLU A 16 -3.65 -10.23 -3.87
N SER A 17 -2.45 -10.81 -3.68
CA SER A 17 -1.77 -10.83 -2.39
C SER A 17 -1.42 -9.42 -1.89
N GLU A 18 -1.02 -8.50 -2.77
CA GLU A 18 -0.79 -7.11 -2.41
C GLU A 18 -2.09 -6.41 -1.98
N THR A 19 -3.19 -6.64 -2.70
CA THR A 19 -4.50 -6.10 -2.32
C THR A 19 -4.87 -6.53 -0.91
N ALA A 20 -4.70 -7.83 -0.60
CA ALA A 20 -4.96 -8.37 0.73
C ALA A 20 -4.04 -7.72 1.79
N ALA A 21 -2.75 -7.58 1.50
CA ALA A 21 -1.78 -6.96 2.40
C ALA A 21 -2.07 -5.47 2.67
N ILE A 22 -2.46 -4.71 1.65
CA ILE A 22 -2.84 -3.29 1.80
C ILE A 22 -4.09 -3.17 2.69
N ASN A 23 -5.09 -4.04 2.47
CA ASN A 23 -6.31 -4.04 3.27
C ASN A 23 -6.06 -4.42 4.73
N SER A 24 -5.17 -5.39 5.00
CA SER A 24 -4.80 -5.80 6.35
C SER A 24 -3.74 -4.90 7.01
N ARG A 25 -3.19 -3.91 6.28
CA ARG A 25 -2.05 -3.08 6.70
C ARG A 25 -0.79 -3.89 7.04
N ASP A 26 -0.64 -5.07 6.42
CA ASP A 26 0.57 -5.88 6.54
C ASP A 26 1.62 -5.41 5.54
N TRP A 27 2.37 -4.38 5.95
CA TRP A 27 3.40 -3.77 5.10
C TRP A 27 4.55 -4.73 4.79
N ASN A 28 4.84 -5.70 5.68
CA ASN A 28 5.87 -6.70 5.43
C ASN A 28 5.46 -7.67 4.31
N ALA A 29 4.20 -8.11 4.32
CA ALA A 29 3.65 -8.93 3.24
C ALA A 29 3.61 -8.16 1.91
N LEU A 30 3.28 -6.86 1.94
CA LEU A 30 3.31 -5.99 0.76
C LEU A 30 4.73 -5.90 0.17
N THR A 31 5.75 -5.65 1.00
CA THR A 31 7.15 -5.59 0.54
C THR A 31 7.63 -6.92 -0.06
N GLN A 32 7.24 -8.05 0.55
CA GLN A 32 7.59 -9.37 0.01
C GLN A 32 6.93 -9.63 -1.35
N ALA A 33 5.66 -9.27 -1.51
CA ALA A 33 4.95 -9.42 -2.77
C ALA A 33 5.57 -8.54 -3.88
N GLN A 34 5.92 -7.29 -3.55
CA GLN A 34 6.62 -6.38 -4.47
C GLN A 34 8.01 -6.89 -4.87
N GLY A 35 8.77 -7.46 -3.93
CA GLY A 35 10.06 -8.09 -4.22
C GLY A 35 9.90 -9.22 -5.25
N ARG A 36 8.95 -10.13 -5.02
CA ARG A 36 8.67 -11.23 -5.96
C ARG A 36 8.19 -10.74 -7.33
N LYS A 37 7.40 -9.66 -7.39
CA LYS A 37 7.01 -9.04 -8.66
C LYS A 37 8.21 -8.46 -9.42
N SER A 38 9.18 -7.89 -8.71
CA SER A 38 10.42 -7.41 -9.34
C SER A 38 11.21 -8.55 -9.98
N ASP A 39 11.30 -9.70 -9.31
CA ASP A 39 11.95 -10.89 -9.87
C ASP A 39 11.19 -11.43 -11.08
N LEU A 40 9.85 -11.44 -11.00
CA LEU A 40 8.97 -11.89 -12.07
C LEU A 40 9.02 -10.97 -13.31
N ARG A 41 9.20 -9.66 -13.10
CA ARG A 41 9.43 -8.67 -14.16
C ARG A 41 10.66 -9.03 -14.97
N PHE A 42 11.76 -9.37 -14.28
CA PHE A 42 13.00 -9.76 -14.93
C PHE A 42 12.82 -11.04 -15.76
N ALA A 43 12.08 -12.02 -15.24
CA ALA A 43 11.77 -13.25 -15.97
C ALA A 43 10.91 -12.98 -17.22
N LEU A 44 9.93 -12.07 -17.14
CA LEU A 44 9.09 -11.64 -18.28
C LEU A 44 9.93 -10.93 -19.34
N ASP A 45 10.80 -10.01 -18.94
CA ASP A 45 11.68 -9.27 -19.85
C ASP A 45 12.64 -10.23 -20.57
N ALA A 46 13.21 -11.20 -19.84
CA ALA A 46 14.07 -12.25 -20.41
C ALA A 46 13.31 -13.18 -21.38
N ALA A 47 12.05 -13.52 -21.10
CA ALA A 47 11.21 -14.31 -21.98
C ALA A 47 10.82 -13.54 -23.27
N ALA A 48 10.53 -12.25 -23.14
CA ALA A 48 10.24 -11.38 -24.28
C ALA A 48 11.46 -11.20 -25.20
N ALA A 49 12.66 -11.04 -24.64
CA ALA A 49 13.90 -10.90 -25.40
C ALA A 49 14.27 -12.15 -26.21
N GLN A 50 13.84 -13.34 -25.76
CA GLN A 50 14.07 -14.61 -26.47
C GLN A 50 13.13 -14.85 -27.66
N GLY A 51 12.32 -13.85 -28.04
CA GLY A 51 11.45 -13.95 -29.22
C GLY A 51 10.27 -14.88 -29.04
N ALA A 52 9.82 -15.10 -27.79
CA ALA A 52 8.60 -15.82 -27.46
C ALA A 52 7.33 -15.00 -27.80
N GLU A 53 7.32 -14.34 -28.97
CA GLU A 53 6.12 -13.76 -29.56
C GLU A 53 5.13 -14.91 -29.84
N PRO A 54 3.87 -14.82 -29.39
CA PRO A 54 2.89 -15.85 -29.67
C PRO A 54 2.65 -15.88 -31.19
N ARG A 55 3.13 -16.94 -31.85
CA ARG A 55 2.96 -17.12 -33.30
C ARG A 55 1.49 -17.17 -33.72
N GLU A 56 0.58 -17.47 -32.80
CA GLU A 56 -0.86 -17.55 -33.07
C GLU A 56 -1.65 -16.28 -32.68
N PRO A 57 -2.48 -15.74 -33.58
CA PRO A 57 -3.25 -14.51 -33.34
C PRO A 57 -4.27 -14.62 -32.20
N GLY A 58 -4.93 -15.77 -32.02
CA GLY A 58 -5.85 -15.99 -30.89
C GLY A 58 -5.16 -15.91 -29.51
N ARG A 59 -3.87 -16.25 -29.47
CA ARG A 59 -3.05 -16.26 -28.26
C ARG A 59 -2.57 -14.87 -27.86
N ARG A 60 -2.21 -14.04 -28.84
CA ARG A 60 -1.94 -12.61 -28.63
C ARG A 60 -3.13 -11.89 -28.01
N GLY A 61 -4.35 -12.22 -28.44
CA GLY A 61 -5.59 -11.68 -27.85
C GLY A 61 -5.76 -12.06 -26.37
N SER A 62 -5.51 -13.32 -26.02
CA SER A 62 -5.59 -13.81 -24.64
C SER A 62 -4.57 -13.15 -23.71
N ILE A 63 -3.31 -13.06 -24.14
CA ILE A 63 -2.25 -12.41 -23.34
C ILE A 63 -2.55 -10.92 -23.15
N ARG A 64 -3.00 -10.23 -24.21
CA ARG A 64 -3.38 -8.82 -24.13
C ARG A 64 -4.50 -8.60 -23.11
N SER A 65 -5.53 -9.44 -23.11
CA SER A 65 -6.62 -9.37 -22.12
C SER A 65 -6.10 -9.53 -20.70
N ILE A 66 -5.17 -10.48 -20.46
CA ILE A 66 -4.58 -10.69 -19.12
C ILE A 66 -3.76 -9.46 -18.71
N VAL A 67 -2.96 -8.89 -19.61
CA VAL A 67 -2.17 -7.68 -19.31
C VAL A 67 -3.06 -6.47 -19.02
N GLU A 68 -4.16 -6.29 -19.76
CA GLU A 68 -5.14 -5.23 -19.50
C GLU A 68 -5.81 -5.40 -18.13
N GLU A 69 -6.17 -6.62 -17.74
CA GLU A 69 -6.67 -6.95 -16.40
C GLU A 69 -5.62 -6.63 -15.32
N LEU A 70 -4.38 -7.06 -15.50
CA LEU A 70 -3.27 -6.77 -14.57
C LEU A 70 -3.07 -5.26 -14.39
N MET A 71 -3.06 -4.47 -15.48
CA MET A 71 -2.94 -3.02 -15.38
C MET A 71 -4.08 -2.38 -14.60
N ALA A 72 -5.31 -2.89 -14.74
CA ALA A 72 -6.45 -2.42 -13.96
C ALA A 72 -6.28 -2.73 -12.46
N MET A 73 -5.80 -3.94 -12.14
CA MET A 73 -5.54 -4.36 -10.75
C MET A 73 -4.42 -3.53 -10.10
N GLU A 74 -3.32 -3.25 -10.81
CA GLU A 74 -2.24 -2.40 -10.30
C GLU A 74 -2.73 -0.98 -10.00
N ARG A 75 -3.57 -0.41 -10.88
CA ARG A 75 -4.18 0.91 -10.64
C ARG A 75 -5.09 0.90 -9.41
N ALA A 76 -5.87 -0.16 -9.23
CA ALA A 76 -6.71 -0.32 -8.05
C ALA A 76 -5.87 -0.40 -6.77
N ASN A 77 -4.79 -1.17 -6.76
CA ASN A 77 -3.88 -1.27 -5.62
C ASN A 77 -3.20 0.07 -5.30
N LEU A 78 -2.79 0.83 -6.32
CA LEU A 78 -2.21 2.16 -6.12
C LEU A 78 -3.21 3.13 -5.47
N ASN A 79 -4.48 3.08 -5.89
CA ASN A 79 -5.54 3.89 -5.29
C ASN A 79 -5.79 3.48 -3.83
N LEU A 80 -5.83 2.17 -3.53
CA LEU A 80 -6.00 1.66 -2.17
C LEU A 80 -4.84 2.08 -1.25
N LEU A 81 -3.61 1.95 -1.74
CA LEU A 81 -2.42 2.35 -0.99
C LEU A 81 -2.43 3.86 -0.71
N SER A 82 -2.76 4.67 -1.71
CA SER A 82 -2.86 6.13 -1.56
C SER A 82 -3.92 6.51 -0.52
N ALA A 83 -5.09 5.86 -0.55
CA ALA A 83 -6.15 6.08 0.44
C ALA A 83 -5.69 5.73 1.87
N GLN A 84 -4.94 4.63 2.03
CA GLN A 84 -4.40 4.26 3.35
C GLN A 84 -3.33 5.24 3.84
N ILE A 85 -2.46 5.74 2.96
CA ILE A 85 -1.47 6.77 3.30
C ILE A 85 -2.18 8.04 3.78
N SER A 86 -3.20 8.51 3.05
CA SER A 86 -3.98 9.68 3.46
C SER A 86 -4.67 9.47 4.81
N SER A 87 -5.23 8.28 5.06
CA SER A 87 -5.85 7.94 6.34
C SER A 87 -4.84 7.95 7.49
N ALA A 88 -3.66 7.35 7.30
CA ALA A 88 -2.60 7.30 8.30
C ALA A 88 -2.08 8.71 8.66
N HIS A 89 -1.92 9.60 7.68
CA HIS A 89 -1.55 10.99 7.92
C HIS A 89 -2.61 11.75 8.71
N GLY A 90 -3.90 11.55 8.38
CA GLY A 90 -5.00 12.16 9.13
C GLY A 90 -4.99 11.74 10.61
N GLU A 91 -4.76 10.45 10.88
CA GLU A 91 -4.70 9.95 12.25
C GLU A 91 -3.46 10.48 13.01
N GLN A 92 -2.32 10.58 12.34
CA GLN A 92 -1.10 11.17 12.93
C GLN A 92 -1.33 12.62 13.37
N LEU A 93 -2.00 13.43 12.54
CA LEU A 93 -2.35 14.81 12.87
C LEU A 93 -3.27 14.88 14.10
N ARG A 94 -4.32 14.04 14.13
CA ARG A 94 -5.26 13.98 15.27
C ARG A 94 -4.59 13.60 16.58
N LEU A 95 -3.67 12.63 16.54
CA LEU A 95 -2.88 12.23 17.70
C LEU A 95 -1.95 13.35 18.18
N ALA A 96 -1.31 14.08 17.25
CA ALA A 96 -0.46 15.21 17.58
C ALA A 96 -1.24 16.35 18.25
N GLU A 97 -2.43 16.67 17.74
CA GLU A 97 -3.35 17.65 18.34
C GLU A 97 -3.78 17.22 19.75
N SER A 98 -4.19 15.95 19.90
CA SER A 98 -4.59 15.39 21.20
C SER A 98 -3.46 15.46 22.23
N ALA A 99 -2.25 15.09 21.83
CA ALA A 99 -1.06 15.20 22.67
C ALA A 99 -0.71 16.66 23.02
N GLN A 100 -0.94 17.61 22.11
CA GLN A 100 -0.76 19.03 22.41
C GLN A 100 -1.81 19.52 23.41
N ASN A 101 -3.07 19.12 23.26
CA ASN A 101 -4.17 19.47 24.16
C ASN A 101 -3.94 18.93 25.57
N LEU A 102 -3.53 17.66 25.71
CA LEU A 102 -3.15 17.07 27.00
C LEU A 102 -1.99 17.83 27.66
N ARG A 103 -0.96 18.21 26.90
CA ARG A 103 0.15 19.04 27.41
C ARG A 103 -0.28 20.43 27.85
N ARG A 104 -1.30 21.02 27.22
CA ARG A 104 -1.88 22.31 27.66
C ARG A 104 -2.66 22.11 28.96
N LEU A 105 -3.54 21.11 29.01
CA LEU A 105 -4.33 20.80 30.21
C LEU A 105 -3.44 20.53 31.42
N HIS A 106 -2.42 19.66 31.29
CA HIS A 106 -1.47 19.41 32.37
C HIS A 106 -0.76 20.68 32.88
N ARG A 107 -0.41 21.62 31.99
CA ARG A 107 0.19 22.90 32.38
C ARG A 107 -0.77 23.83 33.12
N TYR A 108 -2.05 23.82 32.78
CA TYR A 108 -3.06 24.63 33.47
C TYR A 108 -3.47 24.00 34.81
N SER A 109 -3.69 22.68 34.84
CA SER A 109 -4.04 21.96 36.07
C SER A 109 -2.92 21.95 37.11
N GLY A 110 -1.64 22.02 36.68
CA GLY A 110 -0.50 22.16 37.60
C GLY A 110 -0.29 23.57 38.15
N LYS A 111 -0.94 24.61 37.57
CA LYS A 111 -0.83 26.01 38.01
C LYS A 111 -1.97 26.47 38.92
N THR A 112 -3.00 25.66 39.16
CA THR A 112 -4.14 25.99 40.03
C THR A 112 -4.01 25.49 41.48
N ALA A 113 -2.79 25.25 41.96
CA ALA A 113 -2.52 25.05 43.38
C ALA A 113 -1.89 26.31 43.99
N SER A 114 -2.74 27.31 44.25
CA SER A 114 -2.78 28.14 45.47
C SER A 114 -3.38 29.51 45.15
N PRO A 115 -4.68 29.73 45.39
CA PRO A 115 -5.14 31.07 45.66
C PRO A 115 -4.64 31.42 47.06
N VAL A 116 -3.48 32.08 47.14
CA VAL A 116 -3.03 32.76 48.36
C VAL A 116 -3.99 33.95 48.54
N TRP A 117 -5.15 33.67 49.13
CA TRP A 117 -6.06 34.68 49.64
C TRP A 117 -5.31 35.43 50.72
N GLN A 118 -4.79 36.60 50.34
CA GLN A 118 -4.36 37.63 51.25
C GLN A 118 -5.51 37.94 52.19
N SER A 119 -5.45 37.38 53.39
CA SER A 119 -6.34 37.74 54.49
C SER A 119 -5.77 39.01 55.09
N TYR A 120 -6.37 40.15 54.76
CA TYR A 120 -6.29 41.36 55.57
C TYR A 120 -7.21 41.18 56.78
N SER A 121 -6.64 40.99 57.96
CA SER A 121 -7.13 41.48 59.28
C SER A 121 -6.12 41.08 60.35
#